data_AF-A0A6L3SVM4-F1
#
_entry.id   AF-A0A6L3SVM4-F1
#
_cell.length_a   1.000
_cell.length_b   1.000
_cell.length_c   1.000
_cell.angle_alpha   90.00
_cell.angle_beta   90.00
_cell.angle_gamma   90.00
#
_symmetry.space_group_name_H-M   'P 1'
#
loop_
_entity.id
_entity.type
_entity.pdbx_description
1 polymer ?
#
loop_
_entity_poly.entity_id
_entity_poly.type
_entity_poly.pdbx_seq_one_letter_code
_entity_poly.pdbx_strand_id
1 'polypeptide(L)'
;MSITIENEEAEALLSELTALTRRSEPDLLLDLLQRERERIEREMSEAVASGRTLHERWTARPITDPRPVDDVLAYDENGLPA
;
A
#
# COMPACT_ATOMS: atom_id res chain seq x y z
N MET A 1 -6.18 22.03 -19.50
CA MET A 1 -7.26 21.21 -18.94
C MET A 1 -7.61 21.80 -17.58
N SER A 2 -8.89 22.03 -17.29
CA SER A 2 -9.35 22.48 -15.98
C SER A 2 -9.79 21.27 -15.16
N ILE A 3 -9.35 21.20 -13.91
CA ILE A 3 -9.90 20.28 -12.91
C ILE A 3 -11.00 21.05 -12.19
N THR A 4 -12.20 20.49 -12.13
CA THR A 4 -13.30 21.02 -11.32
C THR A 4 -13.40 20.18 -10.06
N ILE A 5 -13.43 20.83 -8.89
CA ILE A 5 -13.58 20.16 -7.61
C ILE A 5 -15.06 20.27 -7.22
N GLU A 6 -15.83 19.19 -7.39
CA GLU A 6 -17.24 19.16 -7.00
C GLU A 6 -17.38 18.80 -5.52
N ASN A 7 -16.75 19.58 -4.64
CA ASN A 7 -16.80 19.39 -3.19
C ASN A 7 -16.49 20.71 -2.46
N GLU A 8 -17.50 21.24 -1.77
CA GLU A 8 -17.41 22.53 -1.04
C GLU A 8 -16.37 22.51 0.08
N GLU A 9 -16.20 21.38 0.79
CA GLU A 9 -15.19 21.25 1.85
C GLU A 9 -13.77 21.29 1.28
N ALA A 10 -13.56 20.66 0.12
CA ALA A 10 -12.27 20.66 -0.56
C ALA A 10 -11.92 22.06 -1.10
N GLU A 11 -12.89 22.79 -1.63
CA GLU A 11 -12.71 24.18 -2.04
C GLU A 11 -12.38 25.09 -0.85
N ALA A 12 -13.10 24.95 0.27
CA ALA A 12 -12.82 25.71 1.49
C ALA A 12 -11.40 25.44 2.00
N LEU A 13 -10.98 24.17 2.07
CA LEU A 13 -9.65 23.79 2.51
C LEU A 13 -8.56 24.32 1.57
N LEU A 14 -8.78 24.27 0.26
CA LEU A 14 -7.85 24.79 -0.73
C LEU A 14 -7.70 26.32 -0.61
N SER A 15 -8.80 27.03 -0.40
CA SER A 15 -8.82 28.48 -0.15
C SER A 15 -8.05 28.85 1.12
N GLU A 16 -8.26 28.13 2.22
CA GLU A 16 -7.51 28.34 3.46
C GLU A 16 -6.01 28.11 3.28
N LEU A 17 -5.64 27.03 2.59
CA LEU A 17 -4.23 26.69 2.38
C LEU A 17 -3.53 27.67 1.44
N THR A 18 -4.21 28.17 0.40
CA THR A 18 -3.65 29.22 -0.46
C THR A 18 -3.51 30.54 0.27
N ALA A 19 -4.47 30.92 1.12
CA ALA A 19 -4.35 32.10 1.97
C ALA A 19 -3.16 32.01 2.95
N LEU A 20 -2.93 30.84 3.56
CA LEU A 20 -1.84 30.62 4.50
C LEU A 20 -0.48 30.57 3.82
N THR A 21 -0.37 29.84 2.70
CA THR A 21 0.91 29.59 2.02
C THR A 21 1.27 30.65 0.99
N ARG A 22 0.31 31.51 0.61
CA ARG A 22 0.41 32.51 -0.47
C ARG A 22 0.79 31.91 -1.83
N ARG A 23 0.49 30.63 -2.03
CA ARG A 23 0.71 29.93 -3.30
C ARG A 23 -0.55 29.96 -4.15
N SER A 24 -0.38 29.84 -5.46
CA SER A 24 -1.52 29.67 -6.36
C SER A 24 -2.19 28.32 -6.10
N GLU A 25 -3.51 28.25 -6.28
CA GLU A 25 -4.27 26.99 -6.14
C GLU A 25 -3.68 25.87 -7.02
N PRO A 26 -3.36 26.10 -8.32
CA PRO A 26 -2.79 25.04 -9.16
C PRO A 26 -1.43 24.55 -8.68
N ASP A 27 -0.54 25.45 -8.26
CA ASP A 27 0.80 25.05 -7.78
C ASP A 27 0.72 24.26 -6.47
N LEU A 28 -0.21 24.64 -5.60
CA LEU A 28 -0.46 23.94 -4.35
C LEU A 28 -1.05 22.55 -4.60
N LEU A 29 -2.07 22.45 -5.45
CA LEU A 29 -2.66 21.16 -5.84
C LEU A 29 -1.63 20.24 -6.48
N LEU A 30 -0.79 20.76 -7.38
CA LEU A 30 0.24 19.96 -8.04
C LEU A 30 1.25 19.40 -7.02
N ASP A 31 1.71 20.22 -6.09
CA ASP A 31 2.63 19.79 -5.03
C ASP A 31 1.99 18.76 -4.09
N LEU A 32 0.73 18.93 -3.71
CA LEU A 32 0.01 17.94 -2.90
C LEU A 32 -0.11 16.58 -3.62
N LEU A 33 -0.47 16.59 -4.91
CA LEU A 33 -0.55 15.38 -5.72
C LEU A 33 0.80 14.69 -5.89
N GLN A 34 1.88 15.47 -6.07
CA GLN A 34 3.23 14.93 -6.16
C GLN A 34 3.67 14.27 -4.86
N ARG A 35 3.45 14.91 -3.72
CA ARG A 35 3.77 14.36 -2.39
C ARG A 35 2.99 13.07 -2.12
N GLU A 36 1.72 13.05 -2.50
CA GLU A 36 0.88 11.88 -2.33
C GLU A 36 1.33 10.71 -3.20
N ARG A 37 1.67 10.96 -4.47
CA ARG A 37 2.27 9.95 -5.35
C ARG A 37 3.54 9.39 -4.74
N GLU A 38 4.46 10.25 -4.31
CA GLU A 38 5.72 9.79 -3.72
C GLU A 38 5.49 9.00 -2.43
N ARG A 39 4.48 9.36 -1.62
CA ARG A 39 4.12 8.62 -0.41
C ARG A 39 3.68 7.20 -0.77
N ILE A 40 2.77 7.06 -1.74
CA ILE A 40 2.29 5.76 -2.22
C ILE A 40 3.44 4.93 -2.80
N GLU A 41 4.32 5.54 -3.61
CA GLU A 41 5.47 4.86 -4.19
C GLU A 41 6.44 4.34 -3.11
N ARG A 42 6.70 5.13 -2.06
CA ARG A 42 7.51 4.70 -0.91
C ARG A 42 6.85 3.54 -0.17
N GLU A 43 5.56 3.65 0.16
CA GLU A 43 4.81 2.59 0.84
C GLU A 43 4.82 1.27 0.04
N MET A 44 4.65 1.34 -1.28
CA MET A 44 4.75 0.17 -2.16
C MET A 44 6.16 -0.44 -2.16
N SER A 45 7.19 0.39 -2.27
CA SER A 45 8.58 -0.07 -2.26
C SER A 45 8.94 -0.74 -0.93
N GLU A 46 8.51 -0.17 0.19
CA GLU A 46 8.70 -0.73 1.53
C GLU A 46 7.98 -2.08 1.69
N ALA A 47 6.74 -2.19 1.22
CA ALA A 47 5.99 -3.43 1.22
C ALA A 47 6.70 -4.54 0.42
N VAL A 48 7.20 -4.22 -0.77
CA VAL A 48 7.96 -5.16 -1.61
C VAL A 48 9.26 -5.59 -0.92
N ALA A 49 10.00 -4.65 -0.32
CA ALA A 49 11.23 -4.95 0.40
C ALA A 49 10.98 -5.85 1.63
N SER A 50 9.90 -5.59 2.37
CA SER A 50 9.46 -6.41 3.50
C SER A 50 9.14 -7.84 3.07
N GLY A 51 8.35 -8.00 1.99
CA GLY A 51 8.01 -9.31 1.43
C GLY A 51 9.24 -10.11 0.99
N ARG A 52 10.20 -9.45 0.32
CA ARG A 52 11.47 -10.08 -0.07
C ARG A 52 12.26 -10.55 1.14
N THR A 53 12.41 -9.70 2.15
CA THR A 53 13.14 -10.04 3.39
C THR A 53 12.50 -11.24 4.10
N LEU A 54 11.17 -11.30 4.15
CA LEU A 54 10.45 -12.42 4.76
C LEU A 54 10.65 -13.72 3.96
N HIS A 55 10.61 -13.65 2.63
CA HIS A 55 10.85 -14.80 1.76
C HIS A 55 12.28 -15.36 1.90
N GLU A 56 13.30 -14.50 1.90
CA GLU A 56 14.69 -14.90 2.10
C GLU A 56 14.90 -15.56 3.47
N ARG A 57 14.33 -14.98 4.53
CA ARG A 57 14.40 -15.55 5.88
C ARG A 57 13.67 -16.89 5.99
N TRP A 58 12.55 -17.05 5.30
CA TRP A 58 11.77 -18.28 5.30
C TRP A 58 12.51 -19.40 4.56
N THR A 59 13.01 -19.12 3.36
CA THR A 59 13.69 -20.11 2.50
C THR A 59 15.05 -20.54 3.05
N ALA A 60 15.73 -19.70 3.83
CA ALA A 60 16.97 -20.07 4.51
C ALA A 60 16.77 -21.00 5.71
N ARG A 61 15.53 -21.25 6.16
CA ARG A 61 15.27 -22.14 7.30
C ARG A 61 15.37 -23.61 6.90
N PRO A 62 15.90 -24.47 7.78
CA PRO A 62 15.88 -25.91 7.55
C PRO A 62 14.44 -26.43 7.52
N ILE A 63 14.20 -27.47 6.72
CA ILE A 63 12.92 -28.18 6.68
C ILE A 63 12.77 -28.96 7.99
N THR A 64 11.80 -28.57 8.81
CA THR A 64 11.48 -29.23 10.10
C THR A 64 10.66 -30.50 9.90
N ASP A 65 9.75 -30.50 8.94
CA ASP A 65 8.89 -31.63 8.61
C ASP A 65 8.95 -31.85 7.09
N PRO A 66 9.53 -32.96 6.61
CA PRO A 66 9.66 -33.25 5.19
C PRO A 66 8.40 -33.89 4.60
N ARG A 67 7.37 -34.19 5.40
CA ARG A 67 6.13 -34.79 4.90
C ARG A 67 5.47 -33.87 3.86
N PRO A 68 4.91 -34.44 2.79
CA PRO A 68 4.10 -33.68 1.85
C PRO A 68 2.86 -33.13 2.56
N VAL A 69 2.30 -32.05 2.01
CA VAL A 69 1.19 -31.33 2.65
C VAL A 69 -0.01 -32.23 2.95
N ASP A 70 -0.32 -33.19 2.08
CA ASP A 70 -1.44 -34.12 2.24
C ASP A 70 -1.25 -35.08 3.43
N ASP A 71 0.01 -35.42 3.77
CA ASP A 71 0.34 -36.24 4.94
C ASP A 71 0.41 -35.41 6.25
N VAL A 72 0.46 -34.08 6.12
CA VAL A 72 0.43 -33.13 7.24
C VAL A 72 -1.02 -32.73 7.56
N LEU A 73 -1.84 -32.56 6.53
CA LEU A 73 -3.26 -32.29 6.67
C LEU A 73 -3.97 -33.57 7.12
N ALA A 74 -4.61 -33.54 8.30
CA ALA A 74 -5.44 -34.64 8.78
C ALA A 74 -6.82 -34.67 8.10
N TYR A 75 -6.90 -34.22 6.85
CA TYR A 75 -8.14 -34.10 6.09
C TYR A 75 -8.03 -34.94 4.82
N ASP A 76 -9.11 -35.63 4.48
CA ASP A 76 -9.23 -36.34 3.21
C ASP A 76 -9.42 -35.38 2.02
N GLU A 77 -9.48 -35.94 0.82
CA GLU A 77 -9.71 -35.19 -0.44
C GLU A 77 -11.02 -34.38 -0.46
N ASN A 78 -11.95 -34.65 0.47
CA ASN A 78 -13.23 -33.95 0.62
C ASN A 78 -13.20 -32.93 1.77
N GLY A 79 -12.07 -32.76 2.46
CA GLY A 79 -11.93 -31.85 3.60
C GLY A 79 -12.56 -32.36 4.88
N LEU A 80 -12.83 -33.67 5.00
CA LEU A 80 -13.31 -34.31 6.23
C LEU A 80 -12.12 -34.83 7.04
N PRO A 81 -12.19 -34.81 8.39
CA PRO A 81 -11.16 -35.41 9.22
C PRO A 81 -10.96 -36.89 8.86
N ALA A 82 -9.72 -37.26 8.58
CA ALA A 82 -9.32 -38.64 8.29
C ALA A 82 -9.22 -39.50 9.56
#